data_AF-A0A7S2J8F6-F1
#
_entry.id   AF-A0A7S2J8F6-F1
#
_cell.length_a   1.000
_cell.length_b   1.000
_cell.length_c   1.000
_cell.angle_alpha   90.00
_cell.angle_beta   90.00
_cell.angle_gamma   90.00
#
_symmetry.space_group_name_H-M   'P 1'
#
loop_
_entity.id
_entity.type
_entity.pdbx_description
1 polymer ?
#
loop_
_entity_poly.entity_id
_entity_poly.type
_entity_poly.pdbx_seq_one_letter_code
_entity_poly.pdbx_strand_id
1 'polypeptide(L)'
;CTEARHGASEIKCYIQENPWSLQVLCFITGLTLIVFSILGIINVFSAAYSPQEYLTNVYNLVFGMLICICDGKPAWFRSYWNIQVKLFTYVYALATQTGRAVFYLYIGSTTLLILPDDWLWAVIYISLGGVLCFAALAMLFIQWCAARCGCKCPQAVEP
;
A
#
# COMPACT_ATOMS: atom_id res chain seq x y z
N CYS A 1 -25.48 21.91 -12.01
CA CYS A 1 -24.26 21.13 -12.32
C CYS A 1 -22.96 21.77 -11.79
N THR A 2 -23.00 22.51 -10.68
CA THR A 2 -21.84 23.22 -10.11
C THR A 2 -21.29 22.57 -8.82
N GLU A 3 -22.10 21.73 -8.16
CA GLU A 3 -21.74 21.01 -6.93
C GLU A 3 -20.70 19.89 -7.18
N ALA A 4 -20.77 19.19 -8.31
CA ALA A 4 -19.86 18.08 -8.63
C ALA A 4 -18.40 18.53 -8.88
N ARG A 5 -18.16 19.82 -9.18
CA ARG A 5 -16.82 20.37 -9.37
C ARG A 5 -16.09 20.65 -8.05
N HIS A 6 -16.82 20.97 -6.98
CA HIS A 6 -16.20 21.18 -5.66
C HIS A 6 -15.67 19.86 -5.08
N GLY A 7 -16.43 18.76 -5.19
CA GLY A 7 -15.96 17.44 -4.77
C GLY A 7 -14.71 16.97 -5.53
N ALA A 8 -14.64 17.20 -6.83
CA ALA A 8 -13.46 16.83 -7.63
C ALA A 8 -12.21 17.68 -7.32
N SER A 9 -12.40 18.92 -6.86
CA SER A 9 -11.33 19.82 -6.42
C SER A 9 -10.78 19.44 -5.04
N GLU A 10 -11.65 19.05 -4.09
CA GLU A 10 -11.20 18.51 -2.80
C GLU A 10 -10.49 17.15 -2.93
N ILE A 11 -10.94 16.29 -3.85
CA ILE A 11 -10.30 14.99 -4.11
C ILE A 11 -8.88 15.16 -4.66
N LYS A 12 -8.61 16.19 -5.47
CA LYS A 12 -7.24 16.50 -5.90
C LYS A 12 -6.37 17.05 -4.77
N CYS A 13 -6.97 17.74 -3.81
CA CYS A 13 -6.26 18.36 -2.68
C CYS A 13 -5.85 17.33 -1.61
N TYR A 14 -6.48 16.15 -1.57
CA TYR A 14 -6.16 15.07 -0.63
C TYR A 14 -5.11 14.06 -1.13
N ILE A 15 -4.60 14.21 -2.36
CA ILE A 15 -3.41 13.49 -2.81
C ILE A 15 -2.20 14.23 -2.23
N GLN A 16 -2.03 14.12 -0.91
CA GLN A 16 -0.85 14.63 -0.23
C GLN A 16 0.34 13.79 -0.69
N GLU A 17 1.26 14.40 -1.43
CA GLU A 17 2.43 13.73 -1.97
C GLU A 17 3.22 13.11 -0.82
N ASN A 18 3.24 11.78 -0.79
CA ASN A 18 4.18 11.06 0.05
C ASN A 18 5.59 11.44 -0.39
N PRO A 19 6.57 11.54 0.53
CA PRO A 19 7.95 11.70 0.12
C PRO A 19 8.27 10.56 -0.85
N TRP A 20 8.81 10.92 -2.02
CA TRP A 20 9.02 10.02 -3.15
C TRP A 20 9.68 8.70 -2.75
N SER A 21 10.61 8.76 -1.79
CA SER A 21 11.30 7.60 -1.22
C SER A 21 10.35 6.59 -0.58
N LEU A 22 9.35 7.01 0.21
CA LEU A 22 8.41 6.09 0.85
C LEU A 22 7.47 5.44 -0.17
N GLN A 23 7.02 6.20 -1.17
CA GLN A 23 6.17 5.68 -2.24
C GLN A 23 6.91 4.60 -3.05
N VAL A 24 8.17 4.86 -3.42
CA VAL A 24 9.00 3.90 -4.15
C VAL A 24 9.29 2.66 -3.29
N LEU A 25 9.58 2.84 -2.00
CA LEU A 25 9.78 1.73 -1.06
C LEU A 25 8.52 0.85 -0.96
N CYS A 26 7.35 1.44 -0.67
CA CYS A 26 6.09 0.70 -0.60
C CYS A 26 5.77 -0.01 -1.92
N PHE A 27 6.02 0.64 -3.06
CA PHE A 27 5.81 0.03 -4.38
C PHE A 27 6.72 -1.18 -4.60
N ILE A 28 8.01 -1.07 -4.30
CA ILE A 28 8.97 -2.17 -4.41
C ILE A 28 8.60 -3.30 -3.46
N THR A 29 8.22 -2.98 -2.22
CA THR A 29 7.77 -3.97 -1.23
C THR A 29 6.51 -4.70 -1.70
N GLY A 30 5.52 -3.98 -2.23
CA GLY A 30 4.31 -4.58 -2.82
C GLY A 30 4.63 -5.49 -4.01
N LEU A 31 5.53 -5.06 -4.90
CA LEU A 31 5.98 -5.87 -6.04
C LEU A 31 6.69 -7.15 -5.58
N THR A 32 7.55 -7.02 -4.59
CA THR A 32 8.29 -8.13 -3.98
C THR A 32 7.33 -9.11 -3.32
N LEU A 33 6.31 -8.60 -2.61
CA LEU A 33 5.24 -9.40 -2.01
C LEU A 33 4.47 -10.20 -3.07
N ILE A 34 4.15 -9.61 -4.23
CA ILE A 34 3.49 -10.31 -5.35
C ILE A 34 4.38 -11.44 -5.87
N VAL A 35 5.65 -11.14 -6.16
CA VAL A 35 6.61 -12.13 -6.69
C VAL A 35 6.74 -13.31 -5.72
N PHE A 36 6.95 -13.03 -4.43
CA PHE A 36 7.03 -14.07 -3.41
C PHE A 36 5.72 -14.83 -3.22
N SER A 37 4.57 -14.19 -3.35
CA SER A 37 3.27 -14.87 -3.30
C SER A 37 3.09 -15.83 -4.47
N ILE A 38 3.55 -15.47 -5.68
CA ILE A 38 3.54 -16.37 -6.85
C ILE A 38 4.48 -17.55 -6.63
N LEU A 39 5.70 -17.31 -6.15
CA LEU A 39 6.65 -18.36 -5.77
C LEU A 39 6.07 -19.28 -4.70
N GLY A 40 5.38 -18.72 -3.69
CA GLY A 40 4.68 -19.47 -2.66
C GLY A 40 3.58 -20.36 -3.22
N ILE A 41 2.75 -19.85 -4.14
CA ILE A 41 1.72 -20.65 -4.81
C ILE A 41 2.33 -21.80 -5.64
N ILE A 42 3.39 -21.53 -6.41
CA ILE A 42 4.08 -22.56 -7.22
C ILE A 42 4.72 -23.62 -6.32
N ASN A 43 5.35 -23.21 -5.22
CA ASN A 43 6.02 -24.13 -4.28
C ASN A 43 5.00 -24.96 -3.48
N VAL A 44 3.82 -24.40 -3.13
CA VAL A 44 2.71 -25.12 -2.50
C VAL A 44 2.12 -26.22 -3.38
N PHE A 45 2.24 -26.14 -4.72
CA PHE A 45 1.88 -27.28 -5.56
C PHE A 45 2.85 -28.48 -5.40
N SER A 46 4.04 -28.26 -4.83
CA SER A 46 5.06 -29.29 -4.57
C SER A 46 5.18 -29.70 -3.11
N ALA A 47 4.81 -28.84 -2.15
CA ALA A 47 4.89 -29.08 -0.72
C ALA A 47 3.48 -29.24 -0.11
N ALA A 48 3.29 -30.30 0.67
CA ALA A 48 2.08 -30.76 1.37
C ALA A 48 0.89 -29.78 1.52
N TYR A 49 -0.31 -30.30 1.26
CA TYR A 49 -1.64 -29.66 1.32
C TYR A 49 -1.98 -28.94 2.65
N SER A 50 -1.42 -27.74 2.87
CA SER A 50 -1.82 -26.83 3.95
C SER A 50 -2.73 -25.74 3.38
N PRO A 51 -4.08 -25.87 3.45
CA PRO A 51 -5.00 -24.89 2.86
C PRO A 51 -4.83 -23.47 3.44
N GLN A 52 -4.29 -23.37 4.65
CA GLN A 52 -3.97 -22.10 5.31
C GLN A 52 -2.87 -21.30 4.57
N GLU A 53 -1.84 -21.98 4.06
CA GLU A 53 -0.74 -21.34 3.33
C GLU A 53 -1.20 -20.83 1.97
N TYR A 54 -2.07 -21.59 1.30
CA TYR A 54 -2.68 -21.17 0.04
C TYR A 54 -3.50 -19.89 0.21
N LEU A 55 -4.40 -19.85 1.21
CA LEU A 55 -5.20 -18.67 1.50
C LEU A 55 -4.29 -17.47 1.78
N THR A 56 -3.29 -17.66 2.63
CA THR A 56 -2.31 -16.63 3.00
C THR A 56 -1.61 -16.05 1.78
N ASN A 57 -1.08 -16.88 0.89
CA ASN A 57 -0.39 -16.44 -0.31
C ASN A 57 -1.34 -15.70 -1.27
N VAL A 58 -2.59 -16.15 -1.41
CA VAL A 58 -3.61 -15.45 -2.22
C VAL A 58 -3.94 -14.07 -1.61
N TYR A 59 -4.11 -13.98 -0.29
CA TYR A 59 -4.32 -12.70 0.39
C TYR A 59 -3.13 -11.77 0.19
N ASN A 60 -1.90 -12.24 0.38
CA ASN A 60 -0.69 -11.45 0.17
C ASN A 60 -0.57 -10.98 -1.28
N LEU A 61 -0.91 -11.82 -2.27
CA LEU A 61 -0.94 -11.43 -3.67
C LEU A 61 -1.91 -10.26 -3.91
N VAL A 62 -3.13 -10.35 -3.37
CA VAL A 62 -4.15 -9.29 -3.49
C VAL A 62 -3.69 -8.01 -2.79
N PHE A 63 -3.17 -8.10 -1.57
CA PHE A 63 -2.69 -6.93 -0.84
C PHE A 63 -1.47 -6.29 -1.50
N GLY A 64 -0.54 -7.08 -2.03
CA GLY A 64 0.60 -6.58 -2.82
C GLY A 64 0.14 -5.82 -4.06
N MET A 65 -0.86 -6.34 -4.77
CA MET A 65 -1.47 -5.63 -5.90
C MET A 65 -2.12 -4.32 -5.46
N LEU A 66 -2.84 -4.30 -4.33
CA LEU A 66 -3.43 -3.08 -3.79
C LEU A 66 -2.36 -2.04 -3.45
N ILE A 67 -1.25 -2.43 -2.82
CA ILE A 67 -0.12 -1.53 -2.54
C ILE A 67 0.45 -0.98 -3.85
N CYS A 68 0.70 -1.83 -4.84
CA CYS A 68 1.18 -1.39 -6.16
C CYS A 68 0.22 -0.43 -6.88
N ILE A 69 -1.10 -0.62 -6.74
CA ILE A 69 -2.10 0.29 -7.33
C ILE A 69 -2.14 1.62 -6.57
N CYS A 70 -2.00 1.60 -5.24
CA CYS A 70 -2.04 2.80 -4.40
C CYS A 70 -0.77 3.66 -4.58
N ASP A 71 0.41 3.03 -4.64
CA ASP A 71 1.71 3.70 -4.81
C ASP A 71 2.13 3.84 -6.28
N GLY A 72 1.42 3.21 -7.20
CA GLY A 72 1.73 3.25 -8.63
C GLY A 72 1.58 4.63 -9.23
N LYS A 73 2.46 4.97 -10.18
CA LYS A 73 2.39 6.24 -10.90
C LYS A 73 1.03 6.37 -11.61
N PRO A 74 0.26 7.45 -11.40
CA PRO A 74 -1.05 7.62 -12.02
C PRO A 74 -0.96 7.61 -13.56
N ALA A 75 0.19 8.00 -14.14
CA ALA A 75 0.45 7.93 -15.56
C ALA A 75 0.38 6.49 -16.14
N TRP A 76 0.81 5.48 -15.38
CA TRP A 76 0.74 4.07 -15.80
C TRP A 76 -0.71 3.56 -15.78
N PHE A 77 -1.45 3.90 -14.72
CA PHE A 77 -2.83 3.41 -14.52
C PHE A 77 -3.88 4.17 -15.34
N ARG A 78 -3.60 5.40 -15.77
CA ARG A 78 -4.49 6.15 -16.66
C ARG A 78 -4.60 5.51 -18.05
N SER A 79 -3.55 4.80 -18.50
CA SER A 79 -3.56 4.02 -19.74
C SER A 79 -4.32 2.70 -19.59
N TYR A 80 -4.27 2.09 -18.40
CA TYR A 80 -4.88 0.79 -18.07
C TYR A 80 -6.19 0.91 -17.27
N TRP A 81 -7.18 1.65 -17.78
CA TRP A 81 -8.59 1.50 -17.36
C TRP A 81 -9.10 2.27 -16.12
N ASN A 82 -8.42 3.34 -15.66
CA ASN A 82 -8.87 4.16 -14.51
C ASN A 82 -9.17 3.34 -13.24
N ILE A 83 -8.55 2.16 -13.08
CA ILE A 83 -8.81 1.25 -11.95
C ILE A 83 -8.50 1.95 -10.63
N GLN A 84 -7.42 2.73 -10.60
CA GLN A 84 -7.03 3.53 -9.44
C GLN A 84 -8.14 4.51 -9.00
N VAL A 85 -8.79 5.18 -9.96
CA VAL A 85 -9.90 6.12 -9.68
C VAL A 85 -11.12 5.38 -9.16
N LYS A 86 -11.48 4.23 -9.77
CA LYS A 86 -12.57 3.39 -9.25
C LYS A 86 -12.27 2.90 -7.83
N LEU A 87 -11.06 2.43 -7.58
CA LEU A 87 -10.66 1.91 -6.27
C LEU A 87 -10.71 3.00 -5.19
N PHE A 88 -10.22 4.20 -5.49
CA PHE A 88 -10.34 5.37 -4.60
C PHE A 88 -11.78 5.87 -4.43
N THR A 89 -12.64 5.67 -5.43
CA THR A 89 -14.08 5.99 -5.31
C THR A 89 -14.80 4.99 -4.39
N TYR A 90 -14.48 3.70 -4.49
CA TYR A 90 -15.06 2.67 -3.64
C TYR A 90 -14.48 2.69 -2.21
N VAL A 91 -13.19 2.99 -2.07
CA VAL A 91 -12.48 2.98 -0.78
C VAL A 91 -11.86 4.35 -0.56
N TYR A 92 -12.71 5.33 -0.21
CA TYR A 92 -12.27 6.71 0.05
C TYR A 92 -11.18 6.78 1.13
N ALA A 93 -11.21 5.86 2.10
CA ALA A 93 -10.17 5.74 3.11
C ALA A 93 -8.76 5.56 2.49
N LEU A 94 -8.63 4.78 1.41
CA LEU A 94 -7.34 4.55 0.71
C LEU A 94 -6.90 5.74 -0.13
N ALA A 95 -7.79 6.69 -0.45
CA ALA A 95 -7.41 7.93 -1.11
C ALA A 95 -6.70 8.89 -0.14
N THR A 96 -7.04 8.82 1.14
CA THR A 96 -6.42 9.66 2.18
C THR A 96 -5.06 9.11 2.62
N GLN A 97 -4.08 9.98 2.87
CA GLN A 97 -2.76 9.57 3.34
C GLN A 97 -2.82 8.81 4.68
N THR A 98 -3.73 9.17 5.58
CA THR A 98 -3.91 8.48 6.87
C THR A 98 -4.47 7.07 6.68
N GLY A 99 -5.47 6.89 5.81
CA GLY A 99 -6.01 5.57 5.55
C GLY A 99 -5.02 4.65 4.82
N ARG A 100 -4.15 5.20 3.96
CA ARG A 100 -3.02 4.45 3.37
C ARG A 100 -2.02 4.01 4.43
N ALA A 101 -1.65 4.90 5.36
CA ALA A 101 -0.74 4.55 6.44
C ALA A 101 -1.32 3.46 7.35
N VAL A 102 -2.58 3.57 7.75
CA VAL A 102 -3.27 2.54 8.55
C VAL A 102 -3.39 1.23 7.78
N PHE A 103 -3.67 1.28 6.48
CA PHE A 103 -3.72 0.10 5.62
C PHE A 103 -2.36 -0.61 5.53
N TYR A 104 -1.27 0.13 5.33
CA TYR A 104 0.09 -0.45 5.33
C TYR A 104 0.49 -0.99 6.70
N LEU A 105 0.05 -0.34 7.79
CA LEU A 105 0.28 -0.83 9.15
C LEU A 105 -0.47 -2.15 9.39
N TYR A 106 -1.72 -2.23 8.93
CA TYR A 106 -2.54 -3.43 9.02
C TYR A 106 -1.93 -4.59 8.22
N ILE A 107 -1.55 -4.35 6.96
CA ILE A 107 -0.90 -5.39 6.14
C ILE A 107 0.44 -5.75 6.73
N GLY A 108 1.28 -4.77 7.05
CA GLY A 108 2.61 -5.00 7.61
C GLY A 108 2.58 -5.82 8.89
N SER A 109 1.67 -5.50 9.82
CA SER A 109 1.49 -6.26 11.06
C SER A 109 0.94 -7.66 10.82
N THR A 110 -0.01 -7.83 9.90
CA THR A 110 -0.52 -9.16 9.52
C THR A 110 0.57 -10.02 8.87
N THR A 111 1.36 -9.45 7.95
CA THR A 111 2.51 -10.11 7.31
C THR A 111 3.59 -10.49 8.33
N LEU A 112 3.76 -9.71 9.40
CA LEU A 112 4.74 -9.99 10.48
C LEU A 112 4.25 -11.09 11.45
N LEU A 113 2.94 -11.14 11.72
CA LEU A 113 2.32 -12.11 12.60
C LEU A 113 2.17 -13.50 11.95
N ILE A 114 2.09 -13.54 10.62
CA ILE A 114 2.12 -14.78 9.85
C ILE A 114 3.58 -15.22 9.73
N LEU A 115 4.02 -15.99 10.72
CA LEU A 115 5.37 -16.56 10.76
C LEU A 115 5.33 -17.98 10.20
N PRO A 116 5.83 -18.23 8.97
CA PRO A 116 5.96 -19.58 8.44
C PRO A 116 7.07 -20.35 9.18
N ASP A 117 6.94 -21.66 9.26
CA ASP A 117 7.91 -22.54 9.95
C ASP A 117 9.30 -22.55 9.26
N ASP A 118 9.33 -22.29 7.95
CA ASP A 118 10.56 -22.19 7.19
C ASP A 118 11.33 -20.89 7.50
N TRP A 119 12.59 -21.03 7.92
CA TRP A 119 13.44 -19.90 8.29
C TRP A 119 13.63 -18.86 7.17
N LEU A 120 13.76 -19.30 5.90
CA LEU A 120 13.91 -18.39 4.76
C LEU A 120 12.64 -17.56 4.54
N TRP A 121 11.49 -18.22 4.54
CA TRP A 121 10.20 -17.55 4.40
C TRP A 121 9.98 -16.62 5.58
N ALA A 122 10.29 -17.03 6.81
CA ALA A 122 10.16 -16.19 8.00
C ALA A 122 10.97 -14.89 7.87
N VAL A 123 12.23 -14.96 7.42
CA VAL A 123 13.06 -13.76 7.20
C VAL A 123 12.45 -12.84 6.14
N ILE A 124 11.95 -13.41 5.03
CA ILE A 124 11.30 -12.64 3.96
C ILE A 124 10.05 -11.93 4.51
N TYR A 125 9.17 -12.67 5.18
CA TYR A 125 7.92 -12.14 5.74
C TYR A 125 8.17 -11.07 6.82
N ILE A 126 9.12 -11.29 7.73
CA ILE A 126 9.53 -10.32 8.74
C ILE A 126 10.09 -9.06 8.07
N SER A 127 10.94 -9.20 7.05
CA SER A 127 11.53 -8.05 6.36
C SER A 127 10.50 -7.23 5.60
N LEU A 128 9.58 -7.86 4.86
CA LEU A 128 8.51 -7.19 4.13
C LEU A 128 7.51 -6.52 5.08
N GLY A 129 7.06 -7.23 6.12
CA GLY A 129 6.18 -6.69 7.15
C GLY A 129 6.83 -5.53 7.90
N GLY A 130 8.11 -5.66 8.25
CA GLY A 130 8.90 -4.63 8.91
C GLY A 130 9.03 -3.35 8.08
N VAL A 131 9.32 -3.47 6.78
CA VAL A 131 9.40 -2.30 5.88
C VAL A 131 8.04 -1.62 5.73
N LEU A 132 6.94 -2.37 5.60
CA LEU A 132 5.59 -1.79 5.53
C LEU A 132 5.19 -1.08 6.83
N CYS A 133 5.45 -1.70 7.98
CA CYS A 133 5.22 -1.09 9.29
C CYS A 133 6.06 0.17 9.47
N PHE A 134 7.34 0.14 9.10
CA PHE A 134 8.21 1.31 9.17
C PHE A 134 7.70 2.44 8.28
N ALA A 135 7.32 2.13 7.03
CA ALA A 135 6.77 3.12 6.11
C ALA A 135 5.45 3.71 6.64
N ALA A 136 4.57 2.88 7.19
CA ALA A 136 3.32 3.33 7.82
C ALA A 136 3.56 4.27 9.00
N LEU A 137 4.46 3.89 9.92
CA LEU A 137 4.84 4.72 11.06
C LEU A 137 5.49 6.03 10.62
N ALA A 138 6.33 6.01 9.58
CA ALA A 138 6.92 7.21 9.01
C ALA A 138 5.83 8.14 8.45
N MET A 139 4.84 7.61 7.72
CA MET A 139 3.71 8.41 7.21
C MET A 139 2.88 9.02 8.35
N LEU A 140 2.56 8.25 9.39
CA LEU A 140 1.85 8.77 10.57
C LEU A 140 2.67 9.80 11.34
N PHE A 141 3.97 9.59 11.47
CA PHE A 141 4.88 10.52 12.14
C PHE A 141 4.98 11.86 11.39
N ILE A 142 5.10 11.82 10.06
CA ILE A 142 5.11 13.04 9.23
C ILE A 142 3.79 13.81 9.40
N GLN A 143 2.64 13.12 9.40
CA GLN A 143 1.35 13.75 9.64
C GLN A 143 1.24 14.36 11.03
N TRP A 144 1.71 13.66 12.06
CA TRP A 144 1.70 14.15 13.43
C TRP A 144 2.62 15.36 13.63
N CYS A 145 3.80 15.36 13.00
CA CYS A 145 4.70 16.51 12.96
C CYS A 145 4.06 17.70 12.22
N ALA A 146 3.40 17.47 11.08
CA ALA A 146 2.69 18.53 10.35
C ALA A 146 1.56 19.14 11.20
N ALA A 147 0.79 18.30 11.91
CA ALA A 147 -0.28 18.75 12.80
C ALA A 147 0.25 19.56 14.01
N ARG A 148 1.39 19.16 14.60
CA ARG A 148 1.98 19.84 15.76
C ARG A 148 2.78 21.09 15.42
N CYS A 149 3.51 21.11 14.31
CA CYS A 149 4.36 22.25 13.94
C CYS A 149 3.59 23.40 13.28
N GLY A 150 2.30 23.22 12.95
CA GLY A 150 1.51 24.23 12.22
C GLY A 150 2.02 24.50 10.81
N CYS A 151 3.04 23.76 10.35
CA CYS A 151 3.53 23.77 8.99
C CYS A 151 2.49 23.11 8.10
N LYS A 152 1.55 23.91 7.59
CA LYS A 152 0.78 23.54 6.40
C LYS A 152 1.79 23.13 5.33
N CYS A 153 1.72 21.89 4.85
CA CYS A 153 2.53 21.48 3.70
C CYS A 153 2.32 22.52 2.57
N PRO A 154 3.39 22.91 1.86
CA PRO A 154 3.26 23.77 0.69
C PRO A 154 2.31 23.07 -0.28
N GLN A 155 1.17 23.71 -0.56
CA GLN A 155 0.28 23.28 -1.63
C GLN A 155 1.09 23.37 -2.93
N ALA A 156 1.24 22.24 -3.61
CA ALA A 156 1.95 22.18 -4.88
C ALA A 156 1.35 23.21 -5.84
N VAL A 157 2.23 24.09 -6.33
CA VAL A 157 1.96 25.10 -7.35
C VAL A 157 1.42 24.40 -8.60
N GLU A 158 0.17 24.71 -8.98
CA GLU A 158 -0.42 24.34 -10.27
C GLU A 158 0.35 25.04 -11.41
N PRO A 159 0.70 24.35 -12.51
CA PRO A 159 0.90 25.00 -13.81
C PRO A 159 -0.44 25.32 -14.50
#